data_AF-A0A9E6BK71-F1
#
_entry.id   AF-A0A9E6BK71-F1
#
_cell.length_a   1.000
_cell.length_b   1.000
_cell.length_c   1.000
_cell.angle_alpha   90.00
_cell.angle_beta   90.00
_cell.angle_gamma   90.00
#
_symmetry.space_group_name_H-M   'P 1'
#
loop_
_entity.id
_entity.type
_entity.pdbx_description
1 polymer ?
#
loop_
_entity_poly.entity_id
_entity_poly.type
_entity_poly.pdbx_seq_one_letter_code
_entity_poly.pdbx_strand_id
1 'polypeptide(L)' 'MSIRSWRDEEMLSVLHMRDIEGLKFQRIADAIGRGKNSVVGVVNRINNETDSTDKAGNQNGTLSPKWWVR' A
#
# COMPACT_ATOMS: atom_id res chain seq x y z
N MET A 1 15.76 20.25 2.92
CA MET A 1 15.50 18.81 3.14
C MET A 1 15.41 18.15 1.77
N SER A 2 16.33 17.24 1.45
CA SER A 2 16.18 16.39 0.26
C SER A 2 15.02 15.43 0.52
N ILE A 3 13.98 15.50 -0.31
CA ILE A 3 12.91 14.49 -0.31
C ILE A 3 13.59 13.22 -0.80
N ARG A 4 13.99 12.32 0.11
CA ARG A 4 14.43 10.98 -0.29
C ARG A 4 13.27 10.33 -1.03
N SER A 5 13.41 10.19 -2.34
CA SER A 5 12.45 9.46 -3.15
C SER A 5 12.29 8.04 -2.58
N TRP A 6 11.07 7.53 -2.70
CA TRP A 6 10.78 6.14 -2.38
C TRP A 6 11.21 5.29 -3.57
N ARG A 7 11.92 4.20 -3.29
CA ARG A 7 12.15 3.16 -4.29
C ARG A 7 10.96 2.21 -4.29
N ASP A 8 10.69 1.60 -5.43
CA ASP A 8 9.55 0.71 -5.60
C ASP A 8 9.66 -0.50 -4.65
N GLU A 9 10.87 -1.03 -4.43
CA GLU A 9 11.09 -2.15 -3.51
C GLU A 9 10.76 -1.78 -2.06
N GLU A 10 11.01 -0.53 -1.66
CA GLU A 10 10.66 -0.04 -0.32
C GLU A 10 9.14 0.06 -0.17
N MET A 11 8.44 0.53 -1.20
CA MET A 11 6.97 0.61 -1.18
C MET A 11 6.34 -0.79 -1.10
N LEU A 12 6.83 -1.73 -1.92
CA LEU A 12 6.36 -3.11 -1.91
C LEU A 12 6.63 -3.80 -0.57
N SER A 13 7.80 -3.56 0.02
CA SER A 13 8.15 -4.09 1.34
C SER A 13 7.21 -3.55 2.43
N VAL A 14 6.87 -2.25 2.39
CA VAL A 14 5.89 -1.63 3.30
C VAL A 14 4.52 -2.32 3.19
N LEU A 15 4.04 -2.57 1.97
CA LEU A 15 2.75 -3.23 1.75
C LEU A 15 2.78 -4.67 2.26
N HIS A 16 3.86 -5.41 1.99
CA HIS A 16 4.03 -6.78 2.49
C HIS A 16 3.97 -6.85 4.02
N MET A 17 4.75 -6.01 4.70
CA MET A 17 4.77 -5.96 6.16
C MET A 17 3.42 -5.55 6.76
N ARG A 18 2.63 -4.72 6.07
CA ARG A 18 1.28 -4.34 6.49
C ARG A 18 0.29 -5.49 6.31
N ASP A 19 0.24 -6.08 5.13
CA ASP A 19 -0.85 -6.96 4.70
C ASP A 19 -0.62 -8.42 5.09
N ILE A 20 0.63 -8.87 5.01
CA ILE A 20 0.99 -10.28 5.27
C ILE A 20 1.47 -10.45 6.70
N GLU A 21 2.34 -9.56 7.18
CA GLU A 21 2.89 -9.65 8.55
C GLU A 21 2.03 -8.93 9.59
N GLY A 22 1.08 -8.08 9.18
CA GLY A 22 0.18 -7.36 10.08
C GLY A 22 0.87 -6.30 10.96
N LEU A 23 2.03 -5.80 10.55
CA LEU A 23 2.81 -4.85 11.34
C LEU A 23 2.14 -3.47 11.39
N LYS A 24 2.24 -2.82 12.56
CA LYS A 24 1.81 -1.41 12.72
C LYS A 24 2.78 -0.48 11.99
N PHE A 25 2.29 0.62 11.43
CA PHE A 25 3.09 1.59 10.69
C PHE A 25 4.32 2.13 11.42
N GLN A 26 4.30 2.23 12.75
CA GLN A 26 5.49 2.61 13.52
C GLN A 26 6.60 1.58 13.39
N ARG A 27 6.28 0.28 13.50
CA ARG A 27 7.26 -0.81 13.38
C ARG A 27 7.81 -0.93 11.97
N ILE A 28 6.95 -0.73 10.97
CA ILE A 28 7.36 -0.69 9.57
C ILE A 28 8.34 0.46 9.33
N ALA A 29 8.02 1.65 9.84
CA ALA A 29 8.87 2.84 9.75
C ALA A 29 10.26 2.61 10.36
N ASP A 30 10.30 1.99 11.54
CA ASP A 30 11.54 1.63 12.22
C ASP A 30 12.36 0.62 11.38
N ALA A 31 11.70 -0.37 10.76
CA ALA A 31 12.36 -1.40 9.94
C ALA A 31 13.01 -0.84 8.65
N ILE A 32 12.40 0.16 8.01
CA ILE A 32 12.87 0.74 6.74
C ILE A 32 13.66 2.04 6.91
N GLY A 33 13.83 2.52 8.15
CA GLY A 33 14.54 3.78 8.44
C GLY A 33 13.84 5.01 7.86
N ARG A 34 12.50 5.03 7.85
CA ARG A 34 11.68 6.16 7.38
C ARG A 34 10.82 6.70 8.52
N GLY A 35 10.30 7.92 8.39
CA GLY A 35 9.35 8.46 9.36
C GLY A 35 7.95 7.83 9.23
N LYS A 36 7.28 7.54 10.34
CA LYS A 36 5.92 6.95 10.38
C LYS A 36 4.93 7.65 9.43
N ASN A 37 4.88 8.99 9.47
CA ASN A 37 3.94 9.75 8.63
C ASN A 37 4.26 9.64 7.13
N SER A 38 5.52 9.43 6.76
CA SER A 38 5.92 9.16 5.37
C SER A 38 5.38 7.81 4.91
N VAL A 39 5.49 6.77 5.75
CA VAL A 39 4.93 5.43 5.49
C VAL A 39 3.43 5.49 5.32
N VAL A 40 2.73 6.16 6.26
CA VAL A 40 1.27 6.35 6.18
C VAL A 40 0.87 7.09 4.90
N GLY A 41 1.60 8.15 4.54
CA GLY A 41 1.34 8.92 3.32
C GLY A 41 1.47 8.08 2.05
N VAL A 42 2.53 7.26 1.95
CA VAL A 42 2.72 6.34 0.81
C VAL A 42 1.62 5.30 0.74
N VAL A 43 1.30 4.66 1.86
CA VAL A 43 0.25 3.64 1.92
C VAL A 43 -1.10 4.22 1.51
N ASN A 44 -1.47 5.38 2.04
CA ASN A 44 -2.73 6.04 1.69
C ASN A 44 -2.75 6.46 0.22
N ARG A 45 -1.63 6.95 -0.32
CA ARG A 45 -1.54 7.30 -1.73
C ARG A 45 -1.76 6.08 -2.61
N ILE A 46 -1.09 4.96 -2.33
CA ILE A 46 -1.24 3.71 -3.07
C ILE A 46 -2.69 3.24 -3.00
N ASN A 47 -3.27 3.13 -1.80
CA ASN A 47 -4.65 2.73 -1.62
C ASN A 47 -5.62 3.63 -2.40
N ASN A 48 -5.47 4.96 -2.30
CA ASN A 48 -6.33 5.89 -3.03
C ASN A 48 -6.22 5.72 -4.55
N GLU A 49 -5.00 5.54 -5.07
CA GLU A 49 -4.77 5.30 -6.50
C GLU A 49 -5.40 3.96 -6.92
N THR A 50 -5.18 2.87 -6.19
CA THR A 50 -5.75 1.55 -6.51
C THR A 50 -7.28 1.55 -6.40
N ASP A 51 -7.83 2.18 -5.37
CA ASP A 51 -9.28 2.27 -5.13
C ASP A 51 -9.97 3.11 -6.20
N SER A 52 -9.32 4.18 -6.67
CA SER A 52 -9.85 5.01 -7.77
C SER A 52 -10.00 4.22 -9.08
N THR A 53 -9.11 3.25 -9.29
CA THR A 53 -9.09 2.40 -10.49
C THR A 53 -9.93 1.14 -10.35
N ASP A 54 -10.31 0.76 -9.12
CA ASP A 54 -11.15 -0.40 -8.83
C ASP A 54 -12.46 0.01 -8.15
N LYS A 55 -13.34 0.68 -8.90
CA LYS A 55 -14.70 1.03 -8.46
C LYS A 55 -15.54 -0.16 -7.99
N ALA A 56 -15.09 -1.37 -8.29
CA ALA A 56 -15.80 -2.61 -8.14
C ALA A 56 -15.26 -3.45 -6.97
N GLY A 57 -14.16 -3.03 -6.32
CA GLY A 57 -13.61 -3.64 -5.10
C GLY A 57 -13.11 -5.07 -5.25
N ASN A 58 -12.65 -5.47 -6.44
CA ASN A 58 -12.14 -6.82 -6.74
C ASN A 58 -10.66 -7.01 -6.39
N GLN A 59 -10.07 -6.11 -5.61
CA GLN A 59 -8.63 -6.08 -5.25
C GLN A 59 -8.10 -7.34 -4.55
N ASN A 60 -8.95 -8.27 -4.12
CA ASN A 60 -8.54 -9.47 -3.38
C ASN A 60 -8.25 -10.70 -4.26
N GLY A 61 -8.28 -10.58 -5.60
CA GLY A 61 -7.86 -11.64 -6.52
C GLY A 61 -8.70 -12.92 -6.48
N THR A 62 -9.90 -12.90 -5.91
CA THR A 62 -10.76 -14.10 -5.78
C THR A 62 -12.00 -14.10 -6.67
N LEU A 63 -12.33 -12.99 -7.34
CA LEU A 63 -13.45 -12.92 -8.28
C LEU A 63 -13.17 -11.98 -9.46
N SER A 64 -13.73 -12.32 -10.63
CA SER A 64 -13.53 -11.54 -11.86
C SER A 64 -14.13 -10.14 -11.72
N PRO A 65 -13.41 -9.06 -12.10
CA PRO A 65 -13.99 -7.73 -12.13
C PRO A 65 -15.25 -7.69 -13.00
N LYS A 66 -16.36 -7.16 -12.47
CA LYS A 66 -17.69 -7.21 -13.11
C LYS A 66 -18.21 -8.61 -13.43
N TRP A 67 -17.89 -9.64 -12.64
CA TRP A 67 -18.44 -11.00 -12.80
C TRP A 67 -19.99 -11.07 -12.88
N TRP A 68 -20.71 -9.98 -12.56
CA TRP A 68 -22.16 -9.78 -12.62
C TRP A 68 -22.71 -9.13 -13.90
N VAL A 69 -21.86 -8.71 -14.83
CA VAL A 69 -22.33 -8.20 -16.13
C VAL A 69 -22.65 -9.39 -17.04
N ARG A 70 -23.93 -9.58 -17.36
CA ARG A 70 -24.42 -10.44 -18.45
C ARG A 70 -24.55 -9.65 -19.73
#